data_AF-B4WYJ6-F1
#
_entry.id   AF-B4WYJ6-F1
#
_cell.length_a   1.000
_cell.length_b   1.000
_cell.length_c   1.000
_cell.angle_alpha   90.00
_cell.angle_beta   90.00
_cell.angle_gamma   90.00
#
_symmetry.space_group_name_H-M   'P 1'
#
loop_
_entity.id
_entity.type
_entity.pdbx_description
1 polymer ?
#
loop_
_entity_poly.entity_id
_entity_poly.type
_entity_poly.pdbx_seq_one_letter_code
_entity_poly.pdbx_strand_id
1 'polypeptide(L)' 'MTQILWIGVCVVAVGLLATGLYFHLRRQALGSDPILIGSCYLSGAGLLAGNMVLPLF' A
#
# COMPACT_ATOMS: atom_id res chain seq x y z
N MET A 1 15.33 -3.19 17.24
CA MET A 1 13.90 -3.55 17.06
C MET A 1 13.18 -2.57 16.14
N THR A 2 13.41 -1.27 16.28
CA THR A 2 12.72 -0.22 15.53
C THR A 2 13.07 -0.16 14.03
N GLN A 3 14.32 -0.42 13.62
CA GLN A 3 14.67 -0.53 12.20
C GLN A 3 13.93 -1.68 11.47
N ILE A 4 13.68 -2.80 12.15
CA ILE A 4 12.93 -3.94 11.59
C ILE A 4 11.47 -3.54 11.37
N LEU A 5 10.91 -2.75 12.30
CA LEU A 5 9.55 -2.23 12.23
C LEU A 5 9.40 -1.25 11.07
N TRP A 6 10.35 -0.32 10.90
CA TRP A 6 10.41 0.61 9.78
C TRP A 6 10.49 -0.11 8.42
N ILE A 7 11.35 -1.12 8.30
CA ILE A 7 11.46 -1.94 7.08
C ILE A 7 10.15 -2.70 6.83
N GLY A 8 9.57 -3.32 7.87
CA GLY A 8 8.31 -4.06 7.76
C GLY A 8 7.16 -3.19 7.25
N VAL A 9 7.04 -1.97 7.76
CA VAL A 9 6.03 -0.99 7.30
C VAL A 9 6.24 -0.62 5.83
N CYS A 10 7.48 -0.38 5.40
CA CYS A 10 7.79 -0.12 3.99
C CYS A 10 7.41 -1.29 3.08
N VAL A 11 7.70 -2.53 3.49
CA VAL A 11 7.35 -3.74 2.73
C VAL A 11 5.83 -3.88 2.59
N VAL A 12 5.08 -3.69 3.67
CA VAL A 12 3.61 -3.75 3.64
C VAL A 12 3.03 -2.64 2.76
N ALA A 13 3.56 -1.42 2.85
CA ALA A 13 3.13 -0.29 2.04
C ALA A 13 3.30 -0.56 0.53
N VAL A 14 4.48 -1.06 0.13
CA VAL A 14 4.75 -1.45 -1.26
C VAL A 14 3.87 -2.61 -1.70
N GLY A 15 3.63 -3.61 -0.83
CA GLY A 15 2.73 -4.72 -1.11
C GLY A 15 1.29 -4.27 -1.38
N LEU A 16 0.77 -3.32 -0.60
CA LEU A 16 -0.57 -2.74 -0.80
C LEU A 16 -0.66 -1.96 -2.11
N LEU A 17 0.37 -1.17 -2.46
CA LEU A 17 0.42 -0.44 -3.72
C LEU A 17 0.49 -1.40 -4.92
N ALA A 18 1.30 -2.45 -4.85
CA ALA A 18 1.41 -3.48 -5.88
C ALA A 18 0.09 -4.25 -6.04
N THR A 19 -0.60 -4.54 -4.94
CA THR A 19 -1.92 -5.18 -4.94
C THR A 19 -2.98 -4.28 -5.58
N GLY A 20 -2.98 -2.98 -5.26
CA GLY A 20 -3.81 -1.99 -5.92
C GLY A 20 -3.56 -1.93 -7.43
N LEU A 21 -2.29 -1.98 -7.85
CA LEU A 21 -1.88 -2.03 -9.25
C LEU A 21 -2.36 -3.29 -9.97
N TYR A 22 -2.22 -4.44 -9.31
CA TYR A 22 -2.74 -5.72 -9.82
C TYR A 22 -4.25 -5.64 -10.07
N PHE A 23 -5.02 -5.17 -9.09
CA PHE A 23 -6.47 -5.02 -9.26
C PHE A 23 -6.83 -3.92 -10.27
N HIS A 24 -6.06 -2.85 -10.38
CA HIS A 24 -6.31 -1.79 -11.35
C HIS A 24 -6.14 -2.31 -12.79
N LEU A 25 -5.07 -3.06 -13.06
CA LEU A 25 -4.86 -3.73 -14.35
C LEU A 25 -5.94 -4.78 -14.61
N ARG A 26 -6.27 -5.58 -13.59
CA ARG A 26 -7.30 -6.61 -13.69
C ARG A 26 -8.70 -6.02 -13.86
N ARG A 27 -8.94 -4.76 -13.46
CA ARG A 27 -10.21 -4.06 -13.65
C ARG A 27 -10.54 -3.84 -15.11
N GLN A 28 -9.52 -3.52 -15.92
CA GLN A 28 -9.68 -3.38 -17.36
C GLN A 28 -10.05 -4.72 -18.02
N ALA A 29 -9.68 -5.85 -17.42
CA ALA A 29 -9.94 -7.19 -17.96
C ALA A 29 -11.21 -7.87 -17.42
N LEU A 30 -11.58 -7.65 -16.15
CA LEU A 30 -12.56 -8.46 -15.42
C LEU A 30 -13.55 -7.65 -14.54
N GLY A 31 -13.48 -6.31 -14.53
CA GLY A 31 -14.46 -5.49 -13.80
C GLY A 31 -14.25 -5.48 -12.27
N SER A 32 -13.00 -5.42 -11.81
CA SER A 32 -12.65 -5.32 -10.38
C SER A 32 -13.27 -4.08 -9.70
N ASP A 33 -13.60 -4.22 -8.41
CA ASP A 33 -14.26 -3.15 -7.65
C ASP A 33 -13.37 -1.91 -7.48
N PRO A 34 -13.82 -0.71 -7.90
CA PRO A 34 -13.05 0.54 -7.75
C PRO A 34 -12.64 0.84 -6.32
N ILE A 35 -13.52 0.49 -5.38
CA ILE A 35 -13.36 0.79 -3.96
C ILE A 35 -12.18 -0.01 -3.38
N LEU A 36 -12.00 -1.26 -3.81
CA LEU A 36 -10.95 -2.15 -3.31
C LEU A 36 -9.57 -1.74 -3.84
N ILE A 37 -9.52 -1.21 -5.07
CA ILE A 37 -8.31 -0.59 -5.65
C ILE A 37 -7.98 0.69 -4.90
N GLY A 38 -8.96 1.56 -4.72
CA GLY A 38 -8.81 2.83 -4.03
C GLY A 38 -8.32 2.63 -2.60
N SER A 39 -8.88 1.67 -1.85
CA SER A 39 -8.47 1.38 -0.48
C SER A 39 -7.05 0.81 -0.40
N CYS A 40 -6.63 -0.04 -1.36
CA CYS A 40 -5.24 -0.52 -1.43
C CYS A 40 -4.25 0.63 -1.65
N TYR A 41 -4.56 1.54 -2.59
CA TYR A 41 -3.69 2.69 -2.86
C TYR A 41 -3.66 3.68 -1.70
N LEU A 42 -4.81 4.03 -1.11
CA LEU A 42 -4.90 4.92 0.04
C LEU A 42 -4.17 4.36 1.26
N SER A 43 -4.36 3.08 1.55
CA SER A 43 -3.72 2.43 2.69
C SER A 43 -2.21 2.31 2.48
N GLY A 44 -1.77 1.91 1.28
CA GLY A 44 -0.36 1.81 0.94
C GLY A 44 0.34 3.17 0.97
N ALA A 45 -0.23 4.19 0.34
CA ALA A 45 0.31 5.55 0.35
C ALA A 45 0.29 6.18 1.75
N GLY A 46 -0.78 5.95 2.52
CA GLY A 46 -0.92 6.43 3.89
C GLY A 46 0.12 5.82 4.84
N LEU A 47 0.39 4.52 4.72
CA LEU A 47 1.45 3.85 5.48
C LEU A 47 2.83 4.44 5.13
N LEU A 48 3.10 4.65 3.84
CA LEU A 48 4.38 5.17 3.35
C LEU A 48 4.61 6.62 3.78
N ALA A 49 3.60 7.47 3.61
CA ALA A 49 3.64 8.87 4.05
C ALA A 49 3.72 8.98 5.58
N GLY A 50 2.92 8.20 6.31
CA GLY A 50 2.95 8.16 7.77
C GLY A 50 4.32 7.74 8.31
N ASN A 51 4.93 6.72 7.69
CA ASN A 51 6.27 6.26 8.06
C ASN A 51 7.40 7.26 7.72
N MET A 52 7.16 8.22 6.83
CA MET A 52 8.10 9.31 6.51
C MET A 52 7.92 10.53 7.41
N VAL A 53 6.68 10.83 7.84
CA VAL A 53 6.35 11.99 8.69
C VAL A 53 6.58 11.71 10.16
N LEU A 54 6.14 10.54 10.64
CA LEU A 54 6.35 10.04 11.99
C LEU A 54 7.05 8.68 11.90
N PRO A 55 8.33 8.71 11.53
CA PRO A 55 9.09 7.48 11.43
C PRO A 55 9.16 6.78 12.78
N LEU A 56 8.73 5.53 12.79
CA LEU A 56 8.80 4.63 13.94
C LEU A 56 10.26 4.17 14.12
N PHE A 57 11.11 5.06 14.65
CA PHE A 57 12.53 4.83 14.95
C PHE A 57 12.79 4.40 16.40
#